data_AF-U2RHJ1-F1
#
_entry.id   AF-U2RHJ1-F1
#
_cell.length_a   1.000
_cell.length_b   1.000
_cell.length_c   1.000
_cell.angle_alpha   90.00
_cell.angle_beta   90.00
_cell.angle_gamma   90.00
#
_symmetry.space_group_name_H-M   'P 1'
#
loop_
_entity.id
_entity.type
_entity.pdbx_description
1 polymer ?
#
loop_
_entity_poly.entity_id
_entity_poly.type
_entity_poly.pdbx_seq_one_letter_code
_entity_poly.pdbx_strand_id
1 'polypeptide(L)'
;MIFVYAISKISELAQHPHNGIIEPWVLISFILYSLAVLQEWSYLTYYLNRFGTFNIKEIVIICINMGAAIYLSNSLSLDWEQIFYPFSISMLIMSSSVAFLYHCQAMKKSVGERESINARNILLIVITLFAMCLLLGFRVGILFCIAANISGVFLPMIHRVKFSNGTNFGHLKERFELLTILFFGEMVVTIAQYFSPEYFTIYPFIAFITMFFLFGTYTVLINKSINPNQKTRGFILIYSHFFLLMSLEIIIYCWNLVGKNADKTFLAIFYIVGYTGFYLMLFVNEIYLEKKMRLCKEDFFKIFGVMIFSFAVIFIFRENFIAGELSILFMTFSILLIVSRKYIK
;
A
#
# COMPACT_ATOMS: atom_id res chain seq x y z
N MET A 1 9.66 5.76 -8.64
CA MET A 1 9.08 6.87 -9.42
C MET A 1 7.98 6.42 -10.39
N ILE A 2 8.17 5.39 -11.22
CA ILE A 2 7.09 4.98 -12.15
C ILE A 2 5.92 4.26 -11.46
N PHE A 3 6.18 3.36 -10.51
CA PHE A 3 5.12 2.71 -9.73
C PHE A 3 4.31 3.69 -8.88
N VAL A 4 4.96 4.78 -8.48
CA VAL A 4 4.37 5.92 -7.80
C VAL A 4 3.41 6.66 -8.73
N TYR A 5 3.83 6.91 -9.97
CA TYR A 5 2.97 7.50 -10.99
C TYR A 5 1.73 6.63 -11.27
N ALA A 6 1.91 5.31 -11.33
CA ALA A 6 0.80 4.36 -11.46
C ALA A 6 -0.21 4.51 -10.30
N ILE A 7 0.27 4.58 -9.06
CA ILE A 7 -0.57 4.76 -7.86
C ILE A 7 -1.31 6.10 -7.88
N SER A 8 -0.63 7.20 -8.23
CA SER A 8 -1.31 8.51 -8.36
C SER A 8 -2.38 8.47 -9.45
N LYS A 9 -2.16 7.77 -10.57
CA LYS A 9 -3.18 7.57 -11.61
C LYS A 9 -4.36 6.72 -11.15
N ILE A 10 -4.09 5.67 -10.35
CA ILE A 10 -5.14 4.85 -9.72
C ILE A 10 -5.96 5.70 -8.72
N SER A 11 -5.30 6.57 -7.96
CA SER A 11 -5.93 7.51 -7.02
C SER A 11 -6.80 8.53 -7.74
N GLU A 12 -6.30 9.13 -8.84
CA GLU A 12 -7.06 10.05 -9.69
C GLU A 12 -8.32 9.38 -10.25
N LEU A 13 -8.22 8.12 -10.70
CA LEU A 13 -9.37 7.35 -11.19
C LEU A 13 -10.45 7.16 -10.12
N ALA A 14 -10.06 6.95 -8.87
CA ALA A 14 -11.01 6.86 -7.77
C ALA A 14 -11.61 8.23 -7.41
N GLN A 15 -10.89 9.33 -7.65
CA GLN A 15 -11.32 10.66 -7.21
C GLN A 15 -12.47 11.28 -8.04
N HIS A 16 -12.74 10.78 -9.25
CA HIS A 16 -13.77 11.28 -10.16
C HIS A 16 -14.95 10.31 -10.33
N PRO A 17 -15.86 10.16 -9.34
CA PRO A 17 -17.08 9.40 -9.55
C PRO A 17 -18.01 10.14 -10.53
N HIS A 18 -18.40 9.47 -11.62
CA HIS A 18 -19.48 9.95 -12.47
C HIS A 18 -20.77 10.04 -11.64
N ASN A 19 -21.37 11.24 -11.57
CA ASN A 19 -22.66 11.53 -10.92
C ASN A 19 -22.71 11.55 -9.37
N GLY A 20 -21.57 11.60 -8.67
CA GLY A 20 -21.56 11.83 -7.21
C GLY A 20 -22.09 10.68 -6.35
N ILE A 21 -22.59 9.60 -6.97
CA ILE A 21 -22.92 8.34 -6.33
C ILE A 21 -21.66 7.46 -6.39
N ILE A 22 -21.21 7.02 -5.22
CA ILE A 22 -20.07 6.13 -5.09
C ILE A 22 -20.54 4.71 -5.36
N GLU A 23 -20.20 4.19 -6.53
CA GLU A 23 -20.39 2.76 -6.79
C GLU A 23 -19.32 1.96 -6.04
N PRO A 24 -19.70 0.95 -5.22
CA PRO A 24 -18.75 0.03 -4.60
C PRO A 24 -17.75 -0.59 -5.59
N TRP A 25 -18.11 -0.62 -6.87
CA TRP A 25 -17.26 -1.07 -7.96
C TRP A 25 -16.00 -0.23 -8.17
N VAL A 26 -16.07 1.10 -7.99
CA VAL A 26 -14.91 2.00 -8.13
C VAL A 26 -13.85 1.64 -7.11
N LEU A 27 -14.27 1.41 -5.86
CA LEU A 27 -13.39 1.00 -4.79
C LEU A 27 -12.79 -0.38 -5.01
N ILE A 28 -13.60 -1.36 -5.44
CA ILE A 28 -13.07 -2.71 -5.74
C ILE A 28 -12.00 -2.61 -6.83
N SER A 29 -12.28 -1.82 -7.87
CA SER A 29 -11.36 -1.62 -8.99
C SER A 29 -10.06 -0.98 -8.53
N PHE A 30 -10.18 0.06 -7.72
CA PHE A 30 -9.09 0.75 -7.08
C PHE A 30 -8.21 -0.20 -6.25
N ILE A 31 -8.82 -1.00 -5.35
CA ILE A 31 -8.10 -1.99 -4.55
C ILE A 31 -7.38 -2.98 -5.44
N LEU A 32 -8.03 -3.55 -6.47
CA LEU A 32 -7.41 -4.52 -7.37
C LEU A 32 -6.20 -3.94 -8.11
N TYR A 33 -6.30 -2.70 -8.61
CA TYR A 33 -5.19 -2.03 -9.29
C TYR A 33 -4.02 -1.74 -8.35
N SER A 34 -4.28 -1.18 -7.16
CA SER A 34 -3.23 -0.90 -6.18
C SER A 34 -2.53 -2.19 -5.74
N LEU A 35 -3.28 -3.25 -5.46
CA LEU A 35 -2.74 -4.58 -5.12
C LEU A 35 -1.80 -5.10 -6.22
N ALA A 36 -2.23 -5.02 -7.48
CA ALA A 36 -1.46 -5.49 -8.63
C ALA A 36 -0.12 -4.75 -8.78
N VAL A 37 -0.18 -3.42 -8.77
CA VAL A 37 0.99 -2.55 -8.98
C VAL A 37 1.98 -2.69 -7.82
N LEU A 38 1.48 -2.66 -6.58
CA LEU A 38 2.32 -2.79 -5.38
C LEU A 38 2.96 -4.18 -5.27
N GLN A 39 2.27 -5.24 -5.74
CA GLN A 39 2.82 -6.59 -5.78
C GLN A 39 4.03 -6.65 -6.73
N GLU A 40 3.87 -6.19 -7.97
CA GLU A 40 4.96 -6.20 -8.96
C GLU A 40 6.15 -5.35 -8.50
N TRP A 41 5.87 -4.18 -7.94
CA TRP A 41 6.89 -3.34 -7.33
C TRP A 41 7.63 -4.07 -6.20
N SER A 42 6.92 -4.81 -5.37
CA SER A 42 7.51 -5.55 -4.24
C SER A 42 8.45 -6.66 -4.71
N TYR A 43 8.08 -7.43 -5.74
CA TYR A 43 8.95 -8.48 -6.29
C TYR A 43 10.25 -7.92 -6.88
N LEU A 44 10.15 -6.84 -7.66
CA LEU A 44 11.32 -6.16 -8.23
C LEU A 44 12.19 -5.54 -7.14
N THR A 45 11.58 -4.86 -6.18
CA THR A 45 12.28 -4.20 -5.07
C THR A 45 13.01 -5.21 -4.19
N TYR A 46 12.38 -6.34 -3.88
CA TYR A 46 13.00 -7.43 -3.13
C TYR A 46 14.19 -8.02 -3.89
N TYR A 47 14.06 -8.24 -5.20
CA TYR A 47 15.15 -8.70 -6.05
C TYR A 47 16.34 -7.73 -5.98
N LEU A 48 16.10 -6.45 -6.27
CA LEU A 48 17.15 -5.44 -6.31
C LEU A 48 17.79 -5.22 -4.93
N ASN A 49 17.02 -5.33 -3.85
CA ASN A 49 17.55 -5.19 -2.50
C ASN A 49 18.50 -6.33 -2.12
N ARG A 50 18.27 -7.53 -2.67
CA ARG A 50 19.00 -8.74 -2.28
C ARG A 50 20.12 -9.11 -3.26
N PHE A 51 19.89 -8.93 -4.55
CA PHE A 51 20.74 -9.43 -5.63
C PHE A 51 21.19 -8.33 -6.60
N GLY A 52 20.68 -7.10 -6.44
CA GLY A 52 20.94 -6.00 -7.36
C GLY A 52 22.42 -5.70 -7.46
N THR A 53 22.95 -5.82 -8.67
CA THR A 53 24.32 -5.41 -9.03
C THR A 53 24.33 -4.26 -10.02
N PHE A 54 23.15 -3.88 -10.55
CA PHE A 54 22.97 -2.83 -11.56
C PHE A 54 23.84 -3.05 -12.81
N ASN A 55 24.05 -4.32 -13.19
CA ASN A 55 24.65 -4.65 -14.47
C ASN A 55 23.70 -4.28 -15.64
N ILE A 56 24.24 -4.20 -16.86
CA ILE A 56 23.48 -3.76 -18.04
C ILE A 56 22.21 -4.58 -18.29
N LYS A 57 22.25 -5.88 -18.01
CA LYS A 57 21.08 -6.78 -18.14
C LYS A 57 19.98 -6.39 -17.15
N GLU A 58 20.32 -6.17 -15.87
CA GLU A 58 19.37 -5.70 -14.86
C GLU A 58 18.77 -4.37 -15.27
N ILE A 59 19.59 -3.42 -15.74
CA ILE A 59 19.12 -2.10 -16.19
C ILE A 59 18.12 -2.25 -17.35
N VAL A 60 18.44 -3.02 -18.38
CA VAL A 60 17.54 -3.24 -19.53
C VAL A 60 16.21 -3.86 -19.09
N ILE A 61 16.25 -4.87 -18.22
CA ILE A 61 15.03 -5.53 -17.73
C ILE A 61 14.19 -4.59 -16.84
N ILE A 62 14.83 -3.77 -16.02
CA ILE A 62 14.15 -2.72 -15.24
C ILE A 62 13.48 -1.72 -16.19
N CYS A 63 14.15 -1.29 -17.26
CA CYS A 63 13.57 -0.39 -18.27
C CYS A 63 12.34 -1.00 -18.95
N ILE A 64 12.37 -2.29 -19.31
CA ILE A 64 11.22 -3.00 -19.89
C ILE A 64 10.05 -3.06 -18.90
N ASN A 65 10.33 -3.44 -17.65
CA ASN A 65 9.33 -3.49 -16.59
C ASN A 65 8.69 -2.11 -16.34
N MET A 66 9.52 -1.06 -16.33
CA MET A 66 9.10 0.33 -16.21
C MET A 66 8.25 0.81 -17.40
N GLY A 67 8.61 0.44 -18.63
CA GLY A 67 7.82 0.75 -19.83
C GLY A 67 6.43 0.12 -19.78
N ALA A 68 6.33 -1.14 -19.34
CA ALA A 68 5.05 -1.81 -19.14
C ALA A 68 4.21 -1.13 -18.03
N ALA A 69 4.83 -0.71 -16.94
CA ALA A 69 4.14 0.04 -15.89
C ALA A 69 3.61 1.42 -16.38
N ILE A 70 4.35 2.11 -17.26
CA ILE A 70 3.85 3.35 -17.90
C ILE A 70 2.64 3.05 -18.79
N TYR A 71 2.72 2.01 -19.63
CA TYR A 71 1.62 1.63 -20.51
C TYR A 71 0.35 1.26 -19.71
N LEU A 72 0.51 0.49 -18.62
CA LEU A 72 -0.55 0.19 -17.67
C LEU A 72 -1.18 1.47 -17.12
N SER A 73 -0.36 2.36 -16.55
CA SER A 73 -0.80 3.56 -15.85
C SER A 73 -1.63 4.50 -16.73
N ASN A 74 -1.28 4.59 -18.02
CA ASN A 74 -1.99 5.45 -18.97
C ASN A 74 -3.20 4.78 -19.61
N SER A 75 -3.38 3.48 -19.40
CA SER A 75 -4.52 2.72 -19.93
C SER A 75 -5.62 2.52 -18.88
N LEU A 76 -5.37 2.90 -17.61
CA LEU A 76 -6.30 2.71 -16.51
C LEU A 76 -7.67 3.34 -16.82
N SER A 77 -8.72 2.53 -16.63
CA SER A 77 -10.12 2.91 -16.82
C SER A 77 -10.98 2.17 -15.79
N LEU A 78 -12.17 2.71 -15.51
CA LEU A 78 -13.20 2.02 -14.74
C LEU A 78 -13.95 0.97 -15.57
N ASP A 79 -13.86 1.06 -16.90
CA ASP A 79 -14.37 0.05 -17.82
C ASP A 79 -13.39 -1.13 -17.90
N TRP A 80 -13.77 -2.22 -17.22
CA TRP A 80 -12.96 -3.43 -17.15
C TRP A 80 -12.82 -4.16 -18.49
N GLU A 81 -13.78 -4.00 -19.40
CA GLU A 81 -13.70 -4.63 -20.73
C GLU A 81 -12.64 -3.92 -21.58
N GLN A 82 -12.56 -2.59 -21.47
CA GLN A 82 -11.56 -1.78 -22.18
C GLN A 82 -10.13 -2.00 -21.65
N ILE A 83 -9.95 -1.99 -20.33
CA ILE A 83 -8.64 -2.11 -19.67
C ILE A 83 -8.13 -3.56 -19.60
N PHE A 84 -8.98 -4.55 -19.86
CA PHE A 84 -8.64 -5.98 -19.72
C PHE A 84 -7.33 -6.36 -20.41
N TYR A 85 -7.17 -6.03 -21.69
CA TYR A 85 -5.98 -6.37 -22.46
C TYR A 85 -4.76 -5.53 -22.05
N PRO A 86 -4.84 -4.18 -21.99
CA PRO A 86 -3.71 -3.37 -21.51
C PRO A 86 -3.23 -3.79 -20.12
N PHE A 87 -4.15 -4.09 -19.20
CA PHE A 87 -3.83 -4.56 -17.85
C PHE A 87 -3.09 -5.89 -17.89
N SER A 88 -3.70 -6.90 -18.52
CA SER A 88 -3.16 -8.27 -18.51
C SER A 88 -1.83 -8.38 -19.25
N ILE A 89 -1.65 -7.65 -20.36
CA ILE A 89 -0.37 -7.60 -21.11
C ILE A 89 0.71 -6.93 -20.26
N SER A 90 0.41 -5.79 -19.63
CA SER A 90 1.40 -5.07 -18.81
C SER A 90 1.85 -5.92 -17.63
N MET A 91 0.90 -6.53 -16.92
CA MET A 91 1.19 -7.42 -15.80
C MET A 91 2.02 -8.63 -16.24
N LEU A 92 1.66 -9.26 -17.35
CA LEU A 92 2.43 -10.38 -17.92
C LEU A 92 3.88 -9.98 -18.22
N ILE A 93 4.11 -8.83 -18.85
CA ILE A 93 5.46 -8.33 -19.16
C ILE A 93 6.24 -8.04 -17.86
N MET A 94 5.59 -7.38 -16.90
CA MET A 94 6.21 -7.02 -15.62
C MET A 94 6.62 -8.26 -14.83
N SER A 95 5.69 -9.22 -14.63
CA SER A 95 5.97 -10.46 -13.91
C SER A 95 7.03 -11.30 -14.64
N SER A 96 6.98 -11.37 -15.97
CA SER A 96 7.96 -12.11 -16.79
C SER A 96 9.36 -11.51 -16.68
N SER A 97 9.45 -10.18 -16.70
CA SER A 97 10.71 -9.45 -16.53
C SER A 97 11.37 -9.79 -15.18
N VAL A 98 10.59 -9.76 -14.10
CA VAL A 98 11.10 -10.07 -12.76
C VAL A 98 11.40 -11.57 -12.60
N ALA A 99 10.57 -12.46 -13.18
CA ALA A 99 10.82 -13.90 -13.19
C ALA A 99 12.13 -14.25 -13.89
N PHE A 100 12.45 -13.57 -14.99
CA PHE A 100 13.71 -13.72 -15.71
C PHE A 100 14.92 -13.32 -14.85
N LEU A 101 14.81 -12.22 -14.08
CA LEU A 101 15.86 -11.81 -13.13
C LEU A 101 16.10 -12.86 -12.05
N TYR A 102 15.03 -13.40 -11.46
CA TYR A 102 15.13 -14.50 -10.49
C TYR A 102 15.66 -15.79 -11.12
N HIS A 103 15.31 -16.10 -12.37
CA HIS A 103 15.86 -17.23 -13.11
C HIS A 103 17.38 -17.08 -13.31
N CYS A 104 17.82 -15.93 -13.82
CA CYS A 104 19.25 -15.61 -13.96
C CYS A 104 20.00 -15.76 -12.63
N GLN A 105 19.39 -15.32 -11.53
CA GLN A 105 20.01 -15.44 -10.21
C GLN A 105 20.06 -16.88 -9.71
N ALA A 106 19.00 -17.66 -9.94
CA ALA A 106 18.97 -19.09 -9.60
C ALA A 106 20.06 -19.89 -10.34
N MET A 107 20.34 -19.53 -11.60
CA MET A 107 21.39 -20.18 -12.40
C MET A 107 22.81 -19.98 -11.85
N LYS A 108 23.06 -18.88 -11.11
CA LYS A 108 24.38 -18.61 -10.51
C LYS A 108 24.74 -19.57 -9.36
N LYS A 109 23.81 -20.41 -8.88
CA LYS A 109 23.99 -21.35 -7.74
C LYS A 109 24.74 -20.72 -6.55
N SER A 110 24.34 -19.50 -6.20
CA SER A 110 24.99 -18.67 -5.19
C SER A 110 24.06 -18.42 -3.99
N VAL A 111 24.50 -17.59 -3.03
CA VAL A 111 23.70 -17.24 -1.84
C VAL A 111 22.29 -16.79 -2.25
N GLY A 112 21.26 -17.39 -1.63
CA GLY A 112 19.86 -17.07 -1.93
C GLY A 112 19.22 -17.89 -3.07
N GLU A 113 19.90 -18.88 -3.63
CA GLU A 113 19.39 -19.75 -4.70
C GLU A 113 17.96 -20.27 -4.44
N ARG A 114 17.70 -20.85 -3.27
CA ARG A 114 16.37 -21.40 -2.93
C ARG A 114 15.28 -20.35 -2.91
N GLU A 115 15.61 -19.13 -2.45
CA GLU A 115 14.66 -18.01 -2.44
C GLU A 115 14.38 -17.54 -3.88
N SER A 116 15.43 -17.45 -4.71
CA SER A 116 15.27 -17.09 -6.13
C SER A 116 14.46 -18.12 -6.91
N ILE A 117 14.67 -19.42 -6.66
CA ILE A 117 13.89 -20.50 -7.27
C ILE A 117 12.43 -20.39 -6.84
N ASN A 118 12.15 -20.16 -5.55
CA ASN A 118 10.79 -20.04 -5.06
C ASN A 118 10.07 -18.81 -5.64
N ALA A 119 10.72 -17.64 -5.63
CA ALA A 119 10.16 -16.42 -6.22
C ALA A 119 9.91 -16.60 -7.72
N ARG A 120 10.85 -17.20 -8.45
CA ARG A 120 10.67 -17.55 -9.87
C ARG A 120 9.47 -18.47 -10.08
N ASN A 121 9.36 -19.55 -9.30
CA ASN A 121 8.28 -20.53 -9.46
C ASN A 121 6.90 -19.90 -9.17
N ILE A 122 6.81 -19.04 -8.16
CA ILE A 122 5.59 -18.27 -7.87
C ILE A 122 5.25 -17.36 -9.06
N LEU A 123 6.22 -16.60 -9.57
CA LEU A 123 5.99 -15.73 -10.72
C LEU A 123 5.62 -16.53 -11.98
N LEU A 124 6.16 -17.73 -12.19
CA LEU A 124 5.75 -18.60 -13.30
C LEU A 124 4.28 -19.05 -13.21
N ILE A 125 3.77 -19.28 -12.00
CA ILE A 125 2.34 -19.54 -11.79
C ILE A 125 1.53 -18.31 -12.18
N VAL A 126 1.91 -17.12 -11.71
CA VAL A 126 1.25 -15.84 -12.03
C VAL A 126 1.27 -15.57 -13.54
N ILE A 127 2.41 -15.78 -14.20
CA ILE A 127 2.59 -15.64 -15.65
C ILE A 127 1.67 -16.60 -16.41
N THR A 128 1.60 -17.86 -15.99
CA THR A 128 0.71 -18.85 -16.61
C THR A 128 -0.75 -18.41 -16.49
N LEU A 129 -1.16 -17.89 -15.33
CA LEU A 129 -2.52 -17.40 -15.13
C LEU A 129 -2.83 -16.17 -16.01
N PHE A 130 -1.90 -15.21 -16.15
CA PHE A 130 -2.07 -14.08 -17.06
C PHE A 130 -2.06 -14.51 -18.54
N ALA A 131 -1.25 -15.50 -18.91
CA ALA A 131 -1.27 -16.06 -20.26
C ALA A 131 -2.63 -16.72 -20.57
N MET A 132 -3.16 -17.53 -19.65
CA MET A 132 -4.49 -18.13 -19.76
C MET A 132 -5.60 -17.08 -19.82
N CYS A 133 -5.47 -16.02 -19.01
CA CYS A 133 -6.36 -14.86 -19.04
C CYS A 133 -6.45 -14.26 -20.46
N LEU A 134 -5.32 -14.01 -21.10
CA LEU A 134 -5.27 -13.45 -22.46
C LEU A 134 -5.83 -14.41 -23.52
N LEU A 135 -5.55 -15.71 -23.40
CA LEU A 135 -6.02 -16.72 -24.36
C LEU A 135 -7.54 -16.91 -24.34
N LEU A 136 -8.18 -16.75 -23.19
CA LEU A 136 -9.62 -17.00 -23.01
C LEU A 136 -10.49 -15.76 -23.28
N GLY A 137 -9.89 -14.59 -23.49
CA GLY A 137 -10.59 -13.32 -23.70
C GLY A 137 -11.36 -12.83 -22.46
N PHE A 138 -11.95 -11.63 -22.53
CA PHE A 138 -12.53 -10.94 -21.37
C PHE A 138 -13.54 -11.78 -20.56
N ARG A 139 -14.50 -12.43 -21.24
CA ARG A 139 -15.65 -13.12 -20.60
C ARG A 139 -15.24 -14.16 -19.56
N VAL A 140 -14.17 -14.91 -19.82
CA VAL A 140 -13.67 -15.97 -18.92
C VAL A 140 -12.33 -15.58 -18.31
N GLY A 141 -11.48 -14.90 -19.09
CA GLY A 141 -10.14 -14.50 -18.69
C GLY A 141 -10.10 -13.54 -17.50
N ILE A 142 -11.15 -12.76 -17.23
CA ILE A 142 -11.20 -11.88 -16.05
C ILE A 142 -11.06 -12.67 -14.73
N LEU A 143 -11.60 -13.88 -14.65
CA LEU A 143 -11.45 -14.75 -13.47
C LEU A 143 -9.99 -15.17 -13.27
N PHE A 144 -9.30 -15.48 -14.36
CA PHE A 144 -7.86 -15.80 -14.34
C PHE A 144 -7.01 -14.58 -14.00
N CYS A 145 -7.41 -13.38 -14.44
CA CYS A 145 -6.77 -12.11 -14.07
C CYS A 145 -6.85 -11.88 -12.54
N ILE A 146 -8.05 -12.02 -11.97
CA ILE A 146 -8.25 -11.89 -10.51
C ILE A 146 -7.44 -12.96 -9.77
N ALA A 147 -7.48 -14.21 -10.23
CA ALA A 147 -6.70 -15.30 -9.65
C ALA A 147 -5.19 -15.05 -9.74
N ALA A 148 -4.69 -14.46 -10.84
CA ALA A 148 -3.29 -14.11 -11.01
C ALA A 148 -2.85 -13.07 -9.96
N ASN A 149 -3.62 -11.99 -9.79
CA ASN A 149 -3.35 -10.95 -8.80
C ASN A 149 -3.38 -11.51 -7.36
N ILE A 150 -4.41 -12.27 -7.00
CA ILE A 150 -4.50 -12.88 -5.66
C ILE A 150 -3.33 -13.86 -5.45
N SER A 151 -3.04 -14.71 -6.42
CA SER A 151 -1.95 -15.69 -6.29
C SER A 151 -0.60 -14.99 -6.10
N GLY A 152 -0.33 -13.92 -6.84
CA GLY A 152 0.93 -13.19 -6.75
C GLY A 152 1.14 -12.50 -5.40
N VAL A 153 0.09 -12.00 -4.76
CA VAL A 153 0.15 -11.41 -3.41
C VAL A 153 0.31 -12.51 -2.35
N PHE A 154 -0.51 -13.55 -2.40
CA PHE A 154 -0.67 -14.47 -1.27
C PHE A 154 0.24 -15.72 -1.31
N LEU A 155 0.67 -16.19 -2.49
CA LEU A 155 1.52 -17.39 -2.59
C LEU A 155 2.86 -17.30 -1.83
N PRO A 156 3.56 -16.14 -1.78
CA PRO A 156 4.80 -16.03 -1.01
C PRO A 156 4.59 -16.20 0.50
N MET A 157 3.39 -15.92 1.03
CA MET A 157 3.08 -16.12 2.45
C MET A 157 3.01 -17.60 2.84
N ILE A 158 2.54 -18.43 1.91
CA ILE A 158 2.39 -19.88 2.09
C ILE A 158 3.75 -20.57 1.93
N HIS A 159 4.53 -20.20 0.91
CA HIS A 159 5.79 -20.87 0.56
C HIS A 159 6.98 -20.31 1.35
N ARG A 160 7.01 -20.58 2.66
CA ARG A 160 8.13 -20.18 3.54
C ARG A 160 9.39 -21.01 3.24
N VAL A 161 10.30 -20.47 2.43
CA VAL A 161 11.65 -21.04 2.22
C VAL A 161 12.49 -20.90 3.52
N LYS A 162 13.63 -21.58 3.69
CA LYS A 162 14.61 -21.29 4.77
C LYS A 162 15.50 -20.09 4.39
N PHE A 163 15.74 -19.19 5.33
CA PHE A 163 16.41 -17.91 5.06
C PHE A 163 17.91 -18.12 5.03
N SER A 164 18.59 -17.59 4.03
CA SER A 164 20.05 -17.40 4.10
C SER A 164 20.35 -15.94 4.45
N ASN A 165 21.23 -15.70 5.41
CA ASN A 165 21.63 -14.34 5.82
C ASN A 165 22.03 -13.50 4.59
N GLY A 166 21.52 -12.26 4.47
CA GLY A 166 21.98 -11.32 3.44
C GLY A 166 20.99 -10.32 2.84
N THR A 167 19.75 -10.14 3.35
CA THR A 167 18.91 -9.00 2.93
C THR A 167 19.41 -7.79 3.67
N ASN A 168 19.63 -6.68 2.94
CA ASN A 168 19.85 -5.40 3.58
C ASN A 168 18.50 -4.89 4.09
N PHE A 169 18.18 -5.20 5.34
CA PHE A 169 16.90 -4.81 5.94
C PHE A 169 16.78 -3.29 6.06
N GLY A 170 17.86 -2.58 6.40
CA GLY A 170 17.88 -1.12 6.49
C GLY A 170 17.49 -0.46 5.16
N HIS A 171 18.08 -0.91 4.06
CA HIS A 171 17.76 -0.37 2.73
C HIS A 171 16.36 -0.78 2.25
N LEU A 172 15.88 -1.99 2.61
CA LEU A 172 14.49 -2.36 2.35
C LEU A 172 13.52 -1.42 3.08
N LYS A 173 13.76 -1.20 4.37
CA LYS A 173 13.02 -0.26 5.23
C LYS A 173 12.99 1.13 4.61
N GLU A 174 14.14 1.67 4.23
CA GLU A 174 14.23 2.98 3.58
C GLU A 174 13.37 3.08 2.32
N ARG A 175 13.36 2.04 1.46
CA ARG A 175 12.52 2.04 0.25
C ARG A 175 11.03 2.05 0.55
N PHE A 176 10.60 1.31 1.57
CA PHE A 176 9.20 1.31 2.02
C PHE A 176 8.81 2.62 2.72
N GLU A 177 9.75 3.25 3.43
CA GLU A 177 9.55 4.60 3.99
C GLU A 177 9.38 5.64 2.89
N LEU A 178 10.25 5.65 1.90
CA LEU A 178 10.15 6.56 0.75
C LEU A 178 8.83 6.36 0.00
N LEU A 179 8.38 5.11 -0.17
CA LEU A 179 7.08 4.81 -0.77
C LEU A 179 5.94 5.36 0.10
N THR A 180 6.01 5.19 1.42
CA THR A 180 4.97 5.67 2.34
C THR A 180 4.90 7.20 2.41
N ILE A 181 6.06 7.87 2.43
CA ILE A 181 6.16 9.34 2.34
C ILE A 181 5.45 9.84 1.08
N LEU A 182 5.54 9.11 -0.02
CA LEU A 182 4.87 9.52 -1.25
C LEU A 182 3.36 9.47 -1.14
N PHE A 183 2.79 8.44 -0.50
CA PHE A 183 1.34 8.37 -0.27
C PHE A 183 0.86 9.49 0.65
N PHE A 184 1.67 9.88 1.65
CA PHE A 184 1.44 11.10 2.41
C PHE A 184 1.53 12.36 1.53
N GLY A 185 2.41 12.38 0.52
CA GLY A 185 2.44 13.43 -0.50
C GLY A 185 1.16 13.53 -1.31
N GLU A 186 0.62 12.39 -1.78
CA GLU A 186 -0.69 12.33 -2.46
C GLU A 186 -1.81 12.85 -1.55
N MET A 187 -1.78 12.47 -0.27
CA MET A 187 -2.70 12.95 0.74
C MET A 187 -2.62 14.48 0.93
N VAL A 188 -1.43 15.10 0.87
CA VAL A 188 -1.28 16.57 0.84
C VAL A 188 -1.97 17.16 -0.39
N VAL A 189 -1.75 16.58 -1.58
CA VAL A 189 -2.34 17.07 -2.83
C VAL A 189 -3.87 17.04 -2.77
N THR A 190 -4.46 15.98 -2.20
CA THR A 190 -5.91 15.90 -1.98
C THR A 190 -6.41 16.97 -1.01
N ILE A 191 -5.74 17.17 0.13
CA ILE A 191 -6.13 18.23 1.09
C ILE A 191 -5.98 19.63 0.46
N ALA A 192 -4.96 19.84 -0.38
CA ALA A 192 -4.66 21.12 -1.01
C ALA A 192 -5.85 21.65 -1.84
N GLN A 193 -6.63 20.77 -2.44
CA GLN A 193 -7.82 21.13 -3.23
C GLN A 193 -8.93 21.80 -2.41
N TYR A 194 -8.94 21.62 -1.09
CA TYR A 194 -9.93 22.23 -0.18
C TYR A 194 -9.54 23.64 0.29
N PHE A 195 -8.32 24.11 0.00
CA PHE A 195 -7.94 25.49 0.28
C PHE A 195 -8.47 26.41 -0.81
N SER A 196 -9.53 27.16 -0.50
CA SER A 196 -10.05 28.21 -1.37
C SER A 196 -9.54 29.59 -0.93
N PRO A 197 -9.05 30.43 -1.86
CA PRO A 197 -8.71 31.83 -1.56
C PRO A 197 -9.94 32.71 -1.33
N GLU A 198 -11.14 32.24 -1.72
CA GLU A 198 -12.38 33.03 -1.66
C GLU A 198 -13.15 32.83 -0.35
N TYR A 199 -13.06 31.64 0.27
CA TYR A 199 -13.79 31.30 1.49
C TYR A 199 -12.89 30.61 2.50
N PHE A 200 -12.77 31.18 3.69
CA PHE A 200 -12.03 30.57 4.78
C PHE A 200 -12.81 29.37 5.35
N THR A 201 -12.17 28.20 5.38
CA THR A 201 -12.70 27.00 6.04
C THR A 201 -11.66 26.40 6.97
N ILE A 202 -12.08 25.97 8.16
CA ILE A 202 -11.20 25.33 9.16
C ILE A 202 -10.86 23.88 8.79
N TYR A 203 -11.66 23.27 7.93
CA TYR A 203 -11.56 21.85 7.55
C TYR A 203 -10.19 21.42 7.01
N PRO A 204 -9.62 22.05 5.97
CA PRO A 204 -8.34 21.62 5.43
C PRO A 204 -7.20 21.70 6.46
N PHE A 205 -7.30 22.60 7.45
CA PHE A 205 -6.35 22.66 8.56
C PHE A 205 -6.50 21.47 9.52
N ILE A 206 -7.73 21.07 9.86
CA ILE A 206 -7.97 19.86 10.68
C ILE A 206 -7.45 18.61 9.98
N ALA A 207 -7.75 18.44 8.68
CA ALA A 207 -7.28 17.32 7.89
C ALA A 207 -5.74 17.30 7.78
N PHE A 208 -5.12 18.46 7.57
CA PHE A 208 -3.66 18.60 7.52
C PHE A 208 -2.98 18.23 8.86
N ILE A 209 -3.52 18.70 9.99
CA ILE A 209 -2.98 18.34 11.32
C ILE A 209 -3.18 16.84 11.61
N THR A 210 -4.34 16.28 11.26
CA THR A 210 -4.61 14.84 11.36
C THR A 210 -3.59 14.03 10.56
N MET A 211 -3.33 14.43 9.32
CA MET A 211 -2.31 13.81 8.47
C MET A 211 -0.92 13.88 9.13
N PHE A 212 -0.56 15.03 9.69
CA PHE A 212 0.70 15.20 10.40
C PHE A 212 0.82 14.26 11.60
N PHE A 213 -0.27 14.00 12.35
CA PHE A 213 -0.26 13.04 13.46
C PHE A 213 -0.14 11.58 13.00
N LEU A 214 -0.79 11.20 11.88
CA LEU A 214 -0.61 9.89 11.26
C LEU A 214 0.85 9.69 10.83
N PHE A 215 1.38 10.65 10.08
CA PHE A 215 2.77 10.61 9.61
C PHE A 215 3.76 10.61 10.77
N GLY A 216 3.53 11.44 11.79
CA GLY A 216 4.34 11.47 13.01
C GLY A 216 4.39 10.12 13.72
N THR A 217 3.24 9.43 13.84
CA THR A 217 3.19 8.11 14.49
C THR A 217 3.97 7.08 13.66
N TYR A 218 3.81 7.13 12.33
CA TYR A 218 4.59 6.31 11.40
C TYR A 218 6.10 6.55 11.54
N THR A 219 6.55 7.80 11.52
CA THR A 219 7.97 8.17 11.64
C THR A 219 8.57 7.73 12.97
N VAL A 220 7.86 7.91 14.07
CA VAL A 220 8.34 7.47 15.39
C VAL A 220 8.53 5.96 15.41
N LEU A 221 7.56 5.18 14.93
CA LEU A 221 7.63 3.72 15.01
C LEU A 221 8.59 3.12 13.98
N ILE A 222 8.42 3.44 12.70
CA ILE A 222 9.16 2.81 11.61
C ILE A 222 10.54 3.46 11.46
N ASN A 223 10.59 4.76 11.17
CA ASN A 223 11.85 5.44 10.84
C ASN A 223 12.81 5.50 12.04
N LYS A 224 12.35 5.98 13.19
CA LYS A 224 13.23 6.16 14.37
C LYS A 224 13.47 4.89 15.16
N SER A 225 12.45 4.06 15.37
CA SER A 225 12.53 3.00 16.39
C SER A 225 12.97 1.63 15.87
N ILE A 226 12.74 1.33 14.59
CA ILE A 226 13.20 0.06 14.01
C ILE A 226 14.70 0.11 13.72
N ASN A 227 15.46 -0.82 14.30
CA ASN A 227 16.89 -0.99 14.04
C ASN A 227 17.14 -1.36 12.55
N PRO A 228 17.95 -0.61 11.79
CA PRO A 228 18.27 -0.95 10.40
C PRO A 228 19.07 -2.25 10.21
N ASN A 229 19.80 -2.69 11.24
CA ASN A 229 20.72 -3.84 11.17
C ASN A 229 20.07 -5.19 11.48
N GLN A 230 18.74 -5.28 11.37
CA GLN A 230 17.99 -6.52 11.65
C GLN A 230 18.33 -7.62 10.63
N LYS A 231 18.68 -8.82 11.13
CA LYS A 231 18.92 -10.01 10.29
C LYS A 231 17.60 -10.75 10.05
N THR A 232 16.71 -10.14 9.28
CA THR A 232 15.40 -10.72 8.92
C THR A 232 15.12 -10.60 7.43
N ARG A 233 14.15 -11.37 6.93
CA ARG A 233 13.66 -11.26 5.55
C ARG A 233 13.00 -9.92 5.22
N GLY A 234 12.55 -9.18 6.23
CA GLY A 234 11.64 -8.05 6.03
C GLY A 234 10.27 -8.44 5.49
N PHE A 235 9.89 -9.73 5.54
CA PHE A 235 8.63 -10.19 4.96
C PHE A 235 7.41 -9.55 5.64
N ILE A 236 7.40 -9.47 6.98
CA ILE A 236 6.33 -8.77 7.71
C ILE A 236 6.34 -7.27 7.38
N LEU A 237 7.51 -6.69 7.07
CA LEU A 237 7.64 -5.28 6.72
C LEU A 237 6.96 -5.02 5.37
N ILE A 238 7.25 -5.86 4.37
CA ILE A 238 6.65 -5.78 3.02
C ILE A 238 5.12 -5.86 3.10
N TYR A 239 4.59 -6.89 3.75
CA TYR A 239 3.14 -7.12 3.76
C TYR A 239 2.37 -6.16 4.65
N SER A 240 2.93 -5.79 5.81
CA SER A 240 2.30 -4.74 6.63
C SER A 240 2.26 -3.42 5.89
N HIS A 241 3.33 -3.03 5.17
CA HIS A 241 3.31 -1.81 4.37
C HIS A 241 2.32 -1.88 3.23
N PHE A 242 2.19 -3.02 2.57
CA PHE A 242 1.18 -3.22 1.53
C PHE A 242 -0.24 -2.86 2.03
N PHE A 243 -0.66 -3.43 3.16
CA PHE A 243 -1.97 -3.12 3.76
C PHE A 243 -2.02 -1.71 4.38
N LEU A 244 -0.91 -1.19 4.89
CA LEU A 244 -0.82 0.19 5.40
C LEU A 244 -1.04 1.21 4.29
N LEU A 245 -0.43 1.01 3.12
CA LEU A 245 -0.58 1.88 1.95
C LEU A 245 -2.01 1.83 1.41
N MET A 246 -2.62 0.64 1.31
CA MET A 246 -4.05 0.50 0.98
C MET A 246 -4.95 1.25 1.97
N SER A 247 -4.58 1.27 3.25
CA SER A 247 -5.33 1.97 4.30
C SER A 247 -5.21 3.49 4.14
N LEU A 248 -4.03 4.01 3.81
CA LEU A 248 -3.83 5.43 3.50
C LEU A 248 -4.65 5.85 2.29
N GLU A 249 -4.66 5.03 1.25
CA GLU A 249 -5.48 5.26 0.06
C GLU A 249 -6.98 5.33 0.37
N ILE A 250 -7.50 4.43 1.20
CA ILE A 250 -8.90 4.49 1.67
C ILE A 250 -9.18 5.82 2.39
N ILE A 251 -8.25 6.30 3.21
CA ILE A 251 -8.39 7.59 3.91
C ILE A 251 -8.41 8.75 2.90
N ILE A 252 -7.50 8.75 1.92
CA ILE A 252 -7.45 9.76 0.83
C ILE A 252 -8.77 9.77 0.06
N TYR A 253 -9.27 8.58 -0.29
CA TYR A 253 -10.53 8.41 -0.99
C TYR A 253 -11.70 9.00 -0.20
N CYS A 254 -11.79 8.72 1.11
CA CYS A 254 -12.82 9.29 1.97
C CYS A 254 -12.73 10.81 2.02
N TRP A 255 -11.53 11.38 2.17
CA TRP A 255 -11.35 12.82 2.20
C TRP A 255 -11.80 13.50 0.91
N ASN A 256 -11.52 12.92 -0.25
CA ASN A 256 -11.99 13.48 -1.53
C ASN A 256 -13.52 13.42 -1.71
N LEU A 257 -14.20 12.54 -0.99
CA LEU A 257 -15.67 12.43 -1.02
C LEU A 257 -16.35 13.37 -0.04
N VAL A 258 -15.59 13.98 0.88
CA VAL A 258 -16.11 14.98 1.80
C VAL A 258 -16.62 16.19 1.02
N GLY A 259 -17.83 16.62 1.37
CA GLY A 259 -18.51 17.76 0.74
C GLY A 259 -19.21 17.41 -0.57
N LYS A 260 -19.12 16.16 -1.05
CA LYS A 260 -19.90 15.63 -2.17
C LYS A 260 -21.16 14.91 -1.65
N ASN A 261 -22.09 14.59 -2.53
CA ASN A 261 -23.34 13.85 -2.22
C ASN A 261 -23.09 12.36 -1.93
N ALA A 262 -22.13 12.06 -1.07
CA ALA A 262 -21.76 10.71 -0.66
C ALA A 262 -22.63 10.21 0.51
N ASP A 263 -22.88 8.90 0.56
CA ASP A 263 -23.53 8.28 1.72
C ASP A 263 -22.64 8.42 2.96
N LYS A 264 -23.15 9.11 3.98
CA LYS A 264 -22.44 9.39 5.22
C LYS A 264 -22.16 8.14 6.05
N THR A 265 -23.01 7.12 5.95
CA THR A 265 -22.81 5.82 6.63
C THR A 265 -21.66 5.08 5.98
N PHE A 266 -21.61 5.09 4.64
CA PHE A 266 -20.50 4.55 3.88
C PHE A 266 -19.18 5.24 4.26
N LEU A 267 -19.15 6.59 4.27
CA LEU A 267 -17.96 7.34 4.69
C LEU A 267 -17.49 6.97 6.10
N ALA A 268 -18.42 6.87 7.06
CA ALA A 268 -18.10 6.48 8.43
C ALA A 268 -17.46 5.08 8.51
N ILE A 269 -18.04 4.09 7.81
CA ILE A 269 -17.49 2.72 7.77
C ILE A 269 -16.10 2.72 7.16
N PHE A 270 -15.90 3.45 6.06
CA PHE A 270 -14.63 3.49 5.35
C PHE A 270 -13.53 4.19 6.14
N TYR A 271 -13.84 5.27 6.85
CA TYR A 271 -12.90 5.85 7.81
C TYR A 271 -12.50 4.84 8.88
N ILE A 272 -13.46 4.13 9.48
CA ILE A 272 -13.16 3.12 10.49
C ILE A 272 -12.23 2.05 9.92
N VAL A 273 -12.50 1.54 8.72
CA VAL A 273 -11.68 0.55 8.03
C VAL A 273 -10.28 1.09 7.73
N GLY A 274 -10.17 2.28 7.14
CA GLY A 274 -8.90 2.90 6.77
C GLY A 274 -8.02 3.18 7.99
N TYR A 275 -8.54 3.86 9.02
CA TYR A 275 -7.77 4.14 10.23
C TYR A 275 -7.41 2.87 11.02
N THR A 276 -8.31 1.88 11.08
CA THR A 276 -8.00 0.60 11.73
C THR A 276 -6.92 -0.15 10.98
N GLY A 277 -7.01 -0.25 9.65
CA GLY A 277 -6.03 -0.90 8.81
C GLY A 277 -4.64 -0.25 8.95
N PHE A 278 -4.59 1.09 8.93
CA PHE A 278 -3.34 1.83 9.11
C PHE A 278 -2.67 1.52 10.45
N TYR A 279 -3.38 1.70 11.58
CA TYR A 279 -2.78 1.49 12.90
C TYR A 279 -2.47 0.03 13.19
N LEU A 280 -3.35 -0.90 12.80
CA LEU A 280 -3.12 -2.33 13.00
C LEU A 280 -1.86 -2.78 12.25
N MET A 281 -1.70 -2.38 11.00
CA MET A 281 -0.52 -2.74 10.20
C MET A 281 0.74 -2.02 10.66
N LEU A 282 0.61 -0.78 11.14
CA LEU A 282 1.70 -0.06 11.76
C LEU A 282 2.23 -0.83 12.99
N PHE A 283 1.37 -1.23 13.92
CA PHE A 283 1.77 -1.94 15.14
C PHE A 283 2.26 -3.38 14.91
N VAL A 284 1.86 -4.05 13.82
CA VAL A 284 2.45 -5.34 13.43
C VAL A 284 3.98 -5.23 13.23
N ASN A 285 4.48 -4.06 12.84
CA ASN A 285 5.93 -3.82 12.67
C ASN A 285 6.69 -3.71 14.00
N GLU A 286 6.02 -3.68 15.15
CA GLU A 286 6.70 -3.74 16.46
C GLU A 286 7.51 -5.01 16.66
N ILE A 287 7.28 -6.05 15.86
CA ILE A 287 8.09 -7.26 15.85
C ILE A 287 9.58 -6.97 15.60
N TYR A 288 9.89 -5.87 14.91
CA TYR A 288 11.26 -5.44 14.61
C TYR A 288 11.87 -4.52 15.67
N LEU A 289 11.10 -4.15 16.70
CA LEU A 289 11.58 -3.34 17.82
C LEU A 289 12.26 -4.20 18.88
N GLU A 290 13.23 -3.61 19.58
CA GLU A 290 13.79 -4.17 20.81
C GLU A 290 12.69 -4.36 21.86
N LYS A 291 12.74 -5.46 22.62
CA LYS A 291 11.66 -5.83 23.56
C LYS A 291 11.29 -4.71 24.54
N LYS A 292 12.26 -3.93 25.01
CA LYS A 292 12.05 -2.79 25.93
C LYS A 292 11.29 -1.62 25.30
N MET A 293 11.35 -1.49 23.97
CA MET A 293 10.72 -0.41 23.21
C MET A 293 9.32 -0.78 22.70
N ARG A 294 8.86 -2.03 22.85
CA ARG A 294 7.54 -2.46 22.37
C ARG A 294 6.42 -1.92 23.25
N LEU A 295 5.26 -1.62 22.67
CA LEU A 295 4.09 -1.18 23.43
C LEU A 295 3.65 -2.29 24.41
N CYS A 296 3.28 -1.87 25.63
CA CYS A 296 2.80 -2.78 26.67
C CYS A 296 1.31 -3.04 26.45
N LYS A 297 0.77 -4.07 27.11
CA LYS A 297 -0.67 -4.36 27.05
C LYS A 297 -1.52 -3.15 27.44
N GLU A 298 -1.10 -2.41 28.47
CA GLU A 298 -1.78 -1.17 28.89
C GLU A 298 -1.80 -0.08 27.81
N ASP A 299 -0.71 0.05 27.04
CA ASP A 299 -0.64 1.01 25.94
C ASP A 299 -1.63 0.62 24.83
N PHE A 300 -1.71 -0.67 24.50
CA PHE A 300 -2.71 -1.19 23.56
C PHE A 300 -4.14 -1.00 24.05
N PHE A 301 -4.42 -1.20 25.34
CA PHE A 301 -5.75 -0.93 25.90
C PHE A 301 -6.13 0.55 25.78
N LYS A 302 -5.20 1.47 26.03
CA LYS A 302 -5.44 2.91 25.84
C LYS A 302 -5.70 3.24 24.37
N ILE A 303 -4.89 2.74 23.44
CA ILE A 303 -5.06 2.95 22.00
C ILE A 303 -6.42 2.43 21.54
N PHE A 304 -6.77 1.19 21.91
CA PHE A 304 -8.03 0.57 21.54
C PHE A 304 -9.24 1.32 22.12
N GLY A 305 -9.15 1.77 23.38
CA GLY A 305 -10.18 2.59 24.00
C GLY A 305 -10.41 3.92 23.28
N VAL A 306 -9.32 4.61 22.90
CA VAL A 306 -9.40 5.85 22.11
C VAL A 306 -10.01 5.58 20.73
N MET A 307 -9.59 4.52 20.03
CA MET A 307 -10.15 4.17 18.72
C MET A 307 -11.66 3.88 18.80
N ILE A 308 -12.10 3.05 19.75
CA ILE A 308 -13.54 2.75 19.93
C ILE A 308 -14.32 4.02 20.21
N PHE A 309 -13.83 4.86 21.14
CA PHE A 309 -14.49 6.12 21.47
C PHE A 309 -14.64 7.00 20.22
N SER A 310 -13.56 7.19 19.47
CA SER A 310 -13.59 8.04 18.29
C SER A 310 -14.48 7.48 17.17
N PHE A 311 -14.46 6.16 16.95
CA PHE A 311 -15.32 5.50 15.98
C PHE A 311 -16.80 5.55 16.37
N ALA A 312 -17.13 5.42 17.65
CA ALA A 312 -18.50 5.61 18.15
C ALA A 312 -18.98 7.03 17.88
N VAL A 313 -18.14 8.04 18.12
CA VAL A 313 -18.47 9.45 17.83
C VAL A 313 -18.70 9.65 16.33
N ILE A 314 -17.84 9.12 15.46
CA ILE A 314 -18.01 9.20 13.99
C ILE A 314 -19.34 8.57 13.56
N PHE A 315 -19.71 7.42 14.12
CA PHE A 315 -20.91 6.71 13.70
C PHE A 315 -22.21 7.35 14.22
N ILE A 316 -22.22 7.80 15.49
CA ILE A 316 -23.36 8.49 16.11
C ILE A 316 -23.58 9.86 15.46
N PHE A 317 -22.51 10.62 15.28
CA PHE A 317 -22.55 11.97 14.71
C PHE A 317 -22.24 11.99 13.21
N ARG A 318 -22.54 10.90 12.48
CA ARG A 318 -22.26 10.79 11.03
C ARG A 318 -22.85 11.93 10.20
N GLU A 319 -23.94 12.54 10.69
CA GLU A 319 -24.57 13.70 10.06
C GLU A 319 -23.77 15.00 10.22
N ASN A 320 -23.00 15.12 11.30
CA ASN A 320 -22.16 16.25 11.63
C ASN A 320 -20.70 15.95 11.28
N PHE A 321 -20.32 16.37 10.08
CA PHE A 321 -18.99 16.12 9.54
C PHE A 321 -17.85 16.69 10.41
N ILE A 322 -18.02 17.88 10.99
CA ILE A 322 -17.00 18.52 11.86
C ILE A 322 -16.73 17.68 13.10
N ALA A 323 -17.78 17.11 13.71
CA ALA A 323 -17.63 16.24 14.86
C ALA A 323 -16.83 14.97 14.52
N GLY A 324 -17.04 14.41 13.32
CA GLY A 324 -16.27 13.27 12.81
C GLY A 324 -14.77 13.58 12.66
N GLU A 325 -14.43 14.68 12.00
CA GLU A 325 -13.03 15.07 11.79
C GLU A 325 -12.30 15.45 13.09
N LEU A 326 -12.98 16.16 14.01
CA LEU A 326 -12.42 16.44 15.33
C LEU A 326 -12.20 15.17 16.15
N SER A 327 -13.09 14.18 16.01
CA SER A 327 -12.94 12.88 16.66
C SER A 327 -11.71 12.11 16.15
N ILE A 328 -11.46 12.15 14.83
CA ILE A 328 -10.28 11.56 14.20
C ILE A 328 -9.01 12.32 14.62
N LEU A 329 -9.05 13.65 14.64
CA LEU A 329 -7.94 14.48 15.10
C LEU A 329 -7.56 14.12 16.55
N PHE A 330 -8.55 14.00 17.43
CA PHE A 330 -8.36 13.58 18.82
C PHE A 330 -7.74 12.17 18.91
N MET A 331 -8.24 11.22 18.10
CA MET A 331 -7.72 9.85 18.04
C MET A 331 -6.25 9.83 17.64
N THR A 332 -5.92 10.45 16.50
CA THR A 332 -4.56 10.44 15.93
C THR A 332 -3.56 11.14 16.85
N PHE A 333 -3.94 12.27 17.46
CA PHE A 333 -3.14 12.96 18.46
C PHE A 333 -2.88 12.09 19.70
N SER A 334 -3.92 11.46 20.24
CA SER A 334 -3.82 10.63 21.45
C SER A 334 -2.92 9.41 21.23
N ILE A 335 -3.05 8.75 20.07
CA ILE A 335 -2.19 7.61 19.72
C ILE A 335 -0.74 8.07 19.55
N LEU A 336 -0.49 9.19 18.87
CA LEU A 336 0.85 9.76 18.73
C LEU A 336 1.48 10.05 20.10
N LEU A 337 0.72 10.60 21.05
CA LEU A 337 1.21 10.87 22.40
C LEU A 337 1.56 9.58 23.15
N ILE A 338 0.72 8.55 23.08
CA ILE A 338 0.98 7.24 23.72
C ILE A 338 2.27 6.63 23.17
N VAL A 339 2.40 6.61 21.84
CA VAL A 339 3.59 6.09 21.14
C VAL A 339 4.81 6.93 21.53
N SER A 340 4.77 8.24 21.32
CA SER A 340 5.93 9.13 21.52
C SER A 340 6.49 9.11 22.94
N ARG A 341 5.63 8.98 23.97
CA ARG A 341 6.07 8.84 25.37
C ARG A 341 6.99 7.65 25.62
N LYS A 342 6.89 6.60 24.79
CA LYS A 342 7.71 5.40 24.90
C LYS A 342 9.03 5.50 24.15
N TYR A 343 9.06 6.28 23.07
CA TYR A 343 10.20 6.33 22.13
C TYR A 343 11.06 7.60 22.25
N ILE A 344 10.61 8.64 22.96
CA ILE A 344 11.37 9.89 23.20
C ILE A 344 11.84 9.96 24.66
N LYS A 345 12.53 8.92 25.14
CA LYS A 345 13.24 8.96 26.44
C LYS A 345 14.74 9.01 26.24
#